data_AF-A0A238BL44-F1
#
_entry.id   AF-A0A238BL44-F1
#
_cell.length_a   1.000
_cell.length_b   1.000
_cell.length_c   1.000
_cell.angle_alpha   90.00
_cell.angle_beta   90.00
_cell.angle_gamma   90.00
#
_symmetry.space_group_name_H-M   'P 1'
#
loop_
_entity.id
_entity.type
_entity.pdbx_description
1 polymer ?
#
loop_
_entity_poly.entity_id
_entity_poly.type
_entity_poly.pdbx_seq_one_letter_code
_entity_poly.pdbx_strand_id
1 'polypeptide(L)'
;VTYQLKILTTALFSVTLLGRKLDGQKWISLLLLTAGVTLVQLPKDLDKITSSTTKSSLLPNSDKILGLLAVIAACFSSGFAGVYFEKVLKGSSVSLWMRNLQLAFFSIFGGFFMVWFYDFKQINEYGFFQGYNSIIWTVVLLQVYLLKENIIFYRLAYGGLVVALVVKYADNILKGFAASLSIVLSSVISYWLLDDFQPSL
;
A
#
# COMPACT_ATOMS: atom_id res chain seq x y z
N VAL A 1 11.94 2.50 -0.12
CA VAL A 1 12.57 1.88 -1.32
C VAL A 1 12.15 0.42 -1.53
N THR A 2 12.41 -0.50 -0.58
CA THR A 2 12.20 -1.96 -0.74
C THR A 2 10.75 -2.39 -1.04
N TYR A 3 9.75 -1.61 -0.64
CA TYR A 3 8.33 -1.90 -0.94
C TYR A 3 8.00 -1.84 -2.45
N GLN A 4 8.84 -1.19 -3.26
CA GLN A 4 8.61 -1.10 -4.71
C GLN A 4 8.81 -2.42 -5.46
N LEU A 5 9.42 -3.42 -4.81
CA LEU A 5 9.45 -4.80 -5.31
C LEU A 5 8.04 -5.38 -5.52
N LYS A 6 7.02 -4.78 -4.88
CA LYS A 6 5.60 -5.05 -5.17
C LYS A 6 5.27 -4.95 -6.66
N ILE A 7 5.84 -3.99 -7.40
CA ILE A 7 5.54 -3.80 -8.83
C ILE A 7 5.99 -5.04 -9.63
N LEU A 8 7.18 -5.55 -9.32
CA LEU A 8 7.75 -6.72 -9.97
C LEU A 8 7.02 -8.02 -9.59
N THR A 9 6.70 -8.20 -8.30
CA THR A 9 5.91 -9.37 -7.84
C THR A 9 4.50 -9.37 -8.42
N THR A 10 3.86 -8.20 -8.54
CA THR A 10 2.56 -8.05 -9.22
C THR A 10 2.64 -8.45 -10.69
N ALA A 11 3.71 -8.06 -11.39
CA ALA A 11 3.91 -8.45 -12.80
C ALA A 11 4.10 -9.97 -12.95
N LEU A 12 4.92 -10.59 -12.09
CA LEU A 12 5.10 -12.05 -12.06
C LEU A 12 3.77 -12.79 -11.82
N PHE A 13 2.99 -12.36 -10.83
CA PHE A 13 1.67 -12.96 -10.57
C PHE A 13 0.67 -12.68 -11.70
N SER A 14 0.76 -11.54 -12.39
CA SER A 14 -0.11 -11.25 -13.53
C SER A 14 0.17 -12.17 -14.73
N VAL A 15 1.42 -12.54 -14.98
CA VAL A 15 1.78 -13.53 -16.00
C VAL A 15 1.31 -14.94 -15.59
N THR A 16 1.59 -15.35 -14.36
CA THR A 16 1.31 -16.72 -13.89
C THR A 16 -0.16 -16.99 -13.58
N LEU A 17 -0.88 -16.04 -12.97
CA LEU A 17 -2.25 -16.23 -12.47
C LEU A 17 -3.32 -15.83 -13.50
N LEU A 18 -3.07 -14.79 -14.31
CA LEU A 18 -3.99 -14.30 -15.36
C LEU A 18 -3.58 -14.77 -16.76
N GLY A 19 -2.40 -15.37 -16.93
CA GLY A 19 -1.93 -15.87 -18.23
C GLY A 19 -1.53 -14.76 -19.20
N ARG A 20 -1.18 -13.57 -18.71
CA ARG A 20 -0.81 -12.44 -19.57
C ARG A 20 0.54 -12.66 -20.23
N LYS A 21 0.64 -12.33 -21.52
CA LYS A 21 1.91 -12.30 -22.24
C LYS A 21 2.55 -10.91 -22.11
N LEU A 22 3.63 -10.82 -21.36
CA LEU A 22 4.48 -9.63 -21.29
C LEU A 22 5.67 -9.83 -22.22
N ASP A 23 5.80 -8.94 -23.20
CA ASP A 23 6.94 -8.91 -24.10
C ASP A 23 8.20 -8.40 -23.38
N GLY A 24 9.39 -8.72 -23.90
CA GLY A 24 10.68 -8.36 -23.29
C GLY A 24 10.84 -6.85 -23.04
N GLN A 25 10.31 -6.02 -23.95
CA GLN A 25 10.29 -4.57 -23.78
C GLN A 25 9.45 -4.11 -22.57
N LYS A 26 8.35 -4.80 -22.28
CA LYS A 26 7.49 -4.50 -21.13
C LYS A 26 8.14 -4.88 -19.80
N TRP A 27 8.98 -5.92 -19.80
CA TRP A 27 9.78 -6.28 -18.64
C TRP A 27 10.87 -5.24 -18.35
N ILE A 28 11.55 -4.77 -19.40
CA ILE A 28 12.56 -3.72 -19.27
C ILE A 28 11.92 -2.42 -18.74
N SER A 29 10.75 -2.03 -19.25
CA SER A 29 10.06 -0.82 -18.76
C SER A 29 9.62 -0.94 -17.30
N LEU A 30 9.20 -2.13 -16.85
CA LEU A 30 8.88 -2.42 -15.45
C LEU A 30 10.09 -2.31 -14.53
N LEU A 31 11.25 -2.84 -14.95
CA LEU A 31 12.50 -2.74 -14.20
C LEU A 31 12.97 -1.28 -14.11
N LEU A 32 12.97 -0.57 -15.23
CA LEU A 32 13.35 0.84 -15.30
C LEU A 32 12.44 1.71 -14.42
N LEU A 33 11.13 1.45 -14.45
CA LEU A 33 10.16 2.13 -13.59
C LEU A 33 10.46 1.87 -12.11
N THR A 34 10.66 0.62 -11.73
CA THR A 34 10.98 0.26 -10.35
C THR A 34 12.25 0.96 -9.88
N ALA A 35 13.30 0.97 -10.71
CA ALA A 35 14.55 1.68 -10.45
C ALA A 35 14.34 3.20 -10.25
N GLY A 36 13.59 3.84 -11.15
CA GLY A 36 13.30 5.28 -11.04
C GLY A 36 12.54 5.65 -9.78
N VAL A 37 11.53 4.86 -9.40
CA VAL A 37 10.77 5.09 -8.16
C VAL A 37 11.61 4.82 -6.93
N THR A 38 12.46 3.79 -6.95
CA THR A 38 13.39 3.53 -5.85
C THR A 38 14.38 4.68 -5.64
N LEU A 39 14.87 5.29 -6.72
CA LEU A 39 15.77 6.43 -6.68
C LEU A 39 15.10 7.65 -6.05
N VAL A 40 13.88 7.98 -6.47
CA VAL A 40 13.12 9.14 -5.94
C VAL A 40 12.75 8.97 -4.46
N GLN A 41 12.60 7.73 -3.98
CA GLN A 41 12.17 7.42 -2.62
C GLN A 41 13.32 7.08 -1.67
N LEU A 42 14.57 7.33 -2.06
CA LEU A 42 15.70 7.21 -1.16
C LEU A 42 15.60 8.35 -0.12
N PRO A 43 15.53 8.04 1.19
CA PRO A 43 15.56 9.07 2.21
C PRO A 43 16.92 9.77 2.21
N LYS A 44 16.93 11.11 2.28
CA LYS A 44 18.14 11.95 2.27
C LYS A 44 18.92 11.95 3.59
N ASP A 45 18.35 11.42 4.67
CA ASP A 45 18.97 11.38 6.02
C ASP A 45 19.67 10.05 6.34
N LEU A 46 20.59 9.60 5.48
CA LEU A 46 21.41 8.42 5.82
C LEU A 46 22.40 8.74 6.97
N ASP A 47 22.75 10.02 7.16
CA ASP A 47 23.70 10.46 8.19
C ASP A 47 23.10 10.62 9.60
N LYS A 48 21.78 10.82 9.73
CA LYS A 48 21.12 10.94 11.04
C LYS A 48 20.74 9.60 11.68
N ILE A 49 20.61 8.56 10.86
CA ILE A 49 20.29 7.18 11.30
C ILE A 49 21.52 6.50 11.92
N THR A 50 22.72 6.85 11.46
CA THR A 50 23.97 6.29 12.00
C THR A 50 24.26 6.80 13.43
N SER A 51 23.83 8.01 13.78
CA SER A 51 24.07 8.62 15.10
C SER A 51 23.09 8.20 16.21
N SER A 52 21.95 7.59 15.85
CA SER A 52 20.96 7.06 16.82
C SER A 52 21.09 5.55 17.07
N THR A 53 21.99 4.88 16.36
CA THR A 53 22.21 3.42 16.47
C THR A 53 23.18 3.03 17.60
N THR A 54 23.85 3.99 18.25
CA THR A 54 24.86 3.70 19.29
C THR A 54 24.29 3.30 20.67
N LYS A 55 22.96 3.20 20.86
CA LYS A 55 22.36 2.82 22.16
C LYS A 55 21.61 1.48 22.20
N SER A 56 21.61 0.69 21.13
CA SER A 56 20.94 -0.63 21.08
C SER A 56 21.90 -1.74 20.65
N SER A 57 23.08 -1.76 21.26
CA SER A 57 24.07 -2.82 21.09
C SER A 57 23.74 -4.02 21.98
N LEU A 58 22.81 -4.89 21.58
CA LEU A 58 22.86 -6.29 22.01
C LEU A 58 22.54 -7.33 20.91
N LEU A 59 21.88 -7.03 19.79
CA LEU A 59 21.71 -7.98 18.65
C LEU A 59 21.64 -7.24 17.28
N PRO A 60 22.77 -6.88 16.63
CA PRO A 60 22.77 -5.89 15.54
C PRO A 60 22.31 -6.38 14.16
N ASN A 61 22.25 -7.69 13.92
CA ASN A 61 22.01 -8.27 12.58
C ASN A 61 20.65 -8.97 12.42
N SER A 62 20.00 -9.37 13.50
CA SER A 62 18.75 -10.16 13.42
C SER A 62 17.57 -9.31 12.96
N ASP A 63 17.45 -8.09 13.48
CA ASP A 63 16.28 -7.23 13.25
C ASP A 63 16.22 -6.66 11.82
N LYS A 64 17.39 -6.41 11.20
CA LYS A 64 17.46 -5.96 9.80
C LYS A 64 17.03 -7.06 8.84
N ILE A 65 17.45 -8.30 9.08
CA ILE A 65 17.07 -9.46 8.25
C ILE A 65 15.57 -9.74 8.44
N LEU A 66 15.07 -9.69 9.68
CA LEU A 66 13.65 -9.88 9.97
C LEU A 66 12.79 -8.79 9.30
N GLY A 67 13.22 -7.53 9.37
CA GLY A 67 12.56 -6.42 8.66
C GLY A 67 12.59 -6.59 7.14
N LEU A 68 13.72 -7.02 6.57
CA LEU A 68 13.82 -7.31 5.14
C LEU A 68 12.89 -8.45 4.73
N LEU A 69 12.88 -9.55 5.48
CA LEU A 69 11.98 -10.69 5.25
C LEU A 69 10.51 -10.27 5.36
N ALA A 70 10.15 -9.45 6.35
CA ALA A 70 8.81 -8.91 6.50
C ALA A 70 8.39 -8.06 5.29
N VAL A 71 9.28 -7.21 4.77
CA VAL A 71 9.00 -6.41 3.57
C VAL A 71 8.88 -7.29 2.32
N ILE A 72 9.73 -8.30 2.15
CA ILE A 72 9.61 -9.25 1.05
C ILE A 72 8.27 -9.99 1.13
N ALA A 73 7.91 -10.53 2.30
CA ALA A 73 6.64 -11.20 2.53
C ALA A 73 5.45 -10.26 2.25
N ALA A 74 5.52 -9.01 2.69
CA ALA A 74 4.50 -8.00 2.41
C ALA A 74 4.37 -7.68 0.92
N CYS A 75 5.49 -7.58 0.19
CA CYS A 75 5.50 -7.36 -1.26
C CYS A 75 4.85 -8.52 -2.02
N PHE A 76 5.24 -9.76 -1.69
CA PHE A 76 4.66 -10.97 -2.29
C PHE A 76 3.16 -11.09 -1.99
N SER A 77 2.77 -10.92 -0.73
CA SER A 77 1.37 -10.96 -0.31
C SER A 77 0.54 -9.87 -1.02
N SER A 78 1.07 -8.64 -1.11
CA SER A 78 0.38 -7.54 -1.78
C SER A 78 0.23 -7.76 -3.29
N GLY A 79 1.27 -8.26 -3.96
CA GLY A 79 1.23 -8.59 -5.39
C GLY A 79 0.26 -9.73 -5.69
N PHE A 80 0.29 -10.80 -4.89
CA PHE A 80 -0.63 -11.93 -5.03
C PHE A 80 -2.09 -11.51 -4.81
N ALA A 81 -2.38 -10.84 -3.69
CA ALA A 81 -3.74 -10.43 -3.34
C ALA A 81 -4.34 -9.47 -4.38
N GLY A 82 -3.54 -8.52 -4.88
CA GLY A 82 -3.98 -7.58 -5.92
C GLY A 82 -4.36 -8.29 -7.21
N VAL A 83 -3.50 -9.20 -7.70
CA VAL A 83 -3.72 -9.94 -8.94
C VAL A 83 -4.84 -10.97 -8.79
N TYR A 84 -4.94 -11.64 -7.65
CA TYR A 84 -6.04 -12.56 -7.35
C TYR A 84 -7.38 -11.81 -7.32
N PHE A 85 -7.43 -10.64 -6.68
CA PHE A 85 -8.62 -9.79 -6.70
C PHE A 85 -9.00 -9.38 -8.13
N GLU A 86 -8.04 -9.01 -8.97
CA GLU A 86 -8.29 -8.74 -10.39
C GLU A 86 -8.85 -9.96 -11.13
N LYS A 87 -8.31 -11.16 -10.88
CA LYS A 87 -8.81 -12.41 -11.48
C LYS A 87 -10.26 -12.68 -11.08
N VAL A 88 -10.59 -12.55 -9.80
CA VAL A 88 -11.95 -12.76 -9.27
C VAL A 88 -12.92 -11.70 -9.80
N LEU A 89 -12.47 -10.45 -9.92
CA LEU A 89 -13.27 -9.36 -10.48
C LEU A 89 -13.54 -9.54 -11.97
N LYS A 90 -12.51 -9.86 -12.77
CA LYS A 90 -12.63 -9.96 -14.23
C LYS A 90 -13.23 -11.30 -14.68
N GLY A 91 -13.13 -12.34 -13.86
CA GLY A 91 -13.66 -13.68 -14.15
C GLY A 91 -15.12 -13.91 -13.77
N SER A 92 -15.84 -12.91 -13.26
CA SER A 92 -17.20 -13.07 -12.72
C SER A 92 -18.09 -11.88 -13.08
N SER A 93 -19.39 -12.10 -13.28
CA SER A 93 -20.39 -11.06 -13.56
C SER A 93 -20.84 -10.26 -12.32
N VAL A 94 -20.26 -10.55 -11.16
CA VAL A 94 -20.62 -9.90 -9.89
C VAL A 94 -20.11 -8.44 -9.87
N SER A 95 -20.94 -7.52 -9.38
CA SER A 95 -20.59 -6.10 -9.30
C SER A 95 -19.39 -5.82 -8.36
N LEU A 96 -18.64 -4.76 -8.63
CA LEU A 96 -17.52 -4.32 -7.77
C LEU A 96 -17.96 -4.11 -6.33
N TRP A 97 -19.13 -3.49 -6.15
CA TRP A 97 -19.69 -3.18 -4.85
C TRP A 97 -19.95 -4.46 -4.04
N MET A 98 -20.49 -5.49 -4.67
CA MET A 98 -20.75 -6.77 -4.02
C MET A 98 -19.44 -7.50 -3.68
N ARG A 99 -18.42 -7.42 -4.54
CA ARG A 99 -17.09 -7.97 -4.25
C ARG A 99 -16.38 -7.23 -3.12
N ASN A 100 -16.50 -5.92 -3.06
CA ASN A 100 -15.97 -5.12 -1.96
C ASN A 100 -16.70 -5.40 -0.64
N LEU A 101 -18.02 -5.63 -0.69
CA LEU A 101 -18.81 -6.04 0.47
C LEU A 101 -18.41 -7.43 0.98
N GLN A 102 -18.22 -8.40 0.07
CA GLN A 102 -17.73 -9.74 0.43
C GLN A 102 -16.36 -9.67 1.10
N LEU A 103 -15.44 -8.88 0.55
CA LEU A 103 -14.12 -8.66 1.15
C LEU A 103 -14.22 -8.00 2.52
N ALA A 104 -15.04 -6.97 2.67
CA ALA A 104 -15.27 -6.31 3.95
C ALA A 104 -15.83 -7.29 4.99
N PHE A 105 -16.81 -8.12 4.61
CA PHE A 105 -17.37 -9.14 5.49
C PHE A 105 -16.30 -10.09 6.03
N PHE A 106 -15.44 -10.66 5.18
CA PHE A 106 -14.35 -11.53 5.62
C PHE A 106 -13.26 -10.78 6.40
N SER A 107 -13.05 -9.49 6.10
CA SER A 107 -12.06 -8.66 6.79
C SER A 107 -12.46 -8.36 8.23
N ILE A 108 -13.75 -8.29 8.54
CA ILE A 108 -14.24 -8.14 9.93
C ILE A 108 -13.80 -9.35 10.77
N PHE A 109 -14.01 -10.57 10.29
CA PHE A 109 -13.58 -11.77 11.01
C PHE A 109 -12.07 -11.84 11.17
N GLY A 110 -11.32 -11.54 10.11
CA GLY A 110 -9.85 -11.49 10.17
C GLY A 110 -9.34 -10.42 11.15
N GLY A 111 -9.98 -9.24 11.16
CA GLY A 111 -9.66 -8.16 12.10
C GLY A 111 -9.91 -8.56 13.55
N PHE A 112 -11.08 -9.14 13.85
CA PHE A 112 -11.37 -9.65 15.19
C PHE A 112 -10.39 -10.74 15.63
N PHE A 113 -10.04 -11.65 14.72
CA PHE A 113 -9.05 -12.69 14.99
C PHE A 113 -7.66 -12.10 15.28
N MET A 114 -7.22 -11.11 14.50
CA MET A 114 -5.94 -10.42 14.70
C MET A 114 -5.89 -9.72 16.06
N VAL A 115 -6.97 -9.02 16.41
CA VAL A 115 -7.12 -8.34 17.70
C VAL A 115 -7.09 -9.33 18.86
N TRP A 116 -7.77 -10.47 18.71
CA TRP A 116 -7.73 -11.56 19.70
C TRP A 116 -6.34 -12.20 19.83
N PHE A 117 -5.56 -12.28 18.75
CA PHE A 117 -4.25 -12.93 18.80
C PHE A 117 -3.14 -12.03 19.37
N TYR A 118 -3.14 -10.74 19.01
CA TYR A 118 -2.07 -9.80 19.38
C TYR A 118 -2.39 -8.98 20.64
N ASP A 119 -3.63 -8.49 20.79
CA ASP A 119 -3.97 -7.45 21.78
C ASP A 119 -4.90 -7.94 22.89
N PHE A 120 -5.19 -9.25 22.99
CA PHE A 120 -6.14 -9.81 23.96
C PHE A 120 -5.86 -9.40 25.41
N LYS A 121 -4.59 -9.42 25.84
CA LYS A 121 -4.21 -9.05 27.21
C LYS A 121 -4.49 -7.57 27.49
N GLN A 122 -4.14 -6.69 26.55
CA GLN A 122 -4.35 -5.24 26.68
C GLN A 122 -5.84 -4.90 26.67
N ILE A 123 -6.63 -5.59 25.85
CA ILE A 123 -8.08 -5.41 25.79
C ILE A 123 -8.78 -5.88 27.07
N ASN A 124 -8.30 -6.95 27.69
CA ASN A 124 -8.89 -7.46 28.93
C ASN A 124 -8.60 -6.55 30.13
N GLU A 125 -7.43 -5.89 30.16
CA GLU A 125 -7.07 -4.97 31.24
C GLU A 125 -7.73 -3.60 31.12
N TYR A 126 -7.88 -3.08 29.89
CA TYR A 126 -8.31 -1.69 29.71
C TYR A 126 -9.58 -1.49 28.88
N GLY A 127 -10.12 -2.56 28.32
CA GLY A 127 -11.30 -2.53 27.45
C GLY A 127 -10.97 -2.24 25.99
N PHE A 128 -11.82 -2.75 25.09
CA PHE A 128 -11.64 -2.65 23.63
C PHE A 128 -11.59 -1.20 23.09
N PHE A 129 -12.31 -0.28 23.74
CA PHE A 129 -12.44 1.11 23.30
C PHE A 129 -11.50 2.07 24.03
N GLN A 130 -10.48 1.56 24.72
CA GLN A 130 -9.53 2.43 25.41
C GLN A 130 -8.77 3.31 24.41
N GLY A 131 -8.70 4.62 24.69
CA GLY A 131 -7.97 5.57 23.85
C GLY A 131 -8.73 6.02 22.60
N TYR A 132 -9.98 5.61 22.40
CA TYR A 132 -10.84 6.12 21.32
C TYR A 132 -11.20 7.59 21.56
N ASN A 133 -10.35 8.49 21.08
CA ASN A 133 -10.56 9.93 21.16
C ASN A 133 -11.59 10.41 20.11
N SER A 134 -12.18 11.59 20.28
CA SER A 134 -13.15 12.17 19.33
C SER A 134 -12.61 12.27 17.91
N ILE A 135 -11.28 12.38 17.74
CA ILE A 135 -10.61 12.36 16.44
C ILE A 135 -10.70 10.97 15.79
N ILE A 136 -10.55 9.88 16.55
CA ILE A 136 -10.68 8.50 16.05
C ILE A 136 -12.13 8.24 15.64
N TRP A 137 -13.08 8.65 16.48
CA TRP A 137 -14.49 8.59 16.10
C TRP A 137 -14.80 9.47 14.90
N THR A 138 -14.18 10.64 14.77
CA THR A 138 -14.33 11.48 13.57
C THR A 138 -13.75 10.79 12.33
N VAL A 139 -12.61 10.11 12.41
CA VAL A 139 -12.03 9.37 11.26
C VAL A 139 -12.87 8.14 10.90
N VAL A 140 -13.34 7.39 11.89
CA VAL A 140 -14.21 6.22 11.69
C VAL A 140 -15.57 6.64 11.16
N LEU A 141 -16.20 7.65 11.77
CA LEU A 141 -17.42 8.22 11.25
C LEU A 141 -17.19 8.84 9.89
N LEU A 142 -16.07 9.52 9.62
CA LEU A 142 -15.78 10.02 8.28
C LEU A 142 -15.66 8.91 7.23
N GLN A 143 -15.11 7.75 7.62
CA GLN A 143 -15.01 6.58 6.76
C GLN A 143 -16.40 5.96 6.47
N VAL A 144 -17.37 6.11 7.39
CA VAL A 144 -18.72 5.48 7.34
C VAL A 144 -19.84 6.44 6.91
N TYR A 145 -19.83 7.69 7.36
CA TYR A 145 -20.75 8.79 7.05
C TYR A 145 -20.41 9.39 5.69
N LEU A 146 -20.71 8.62 4.65
CA LEU A 146 -20.47 8.98 3.26
C LEU A 146 -21.67 9.69 2.60
N LEU A 147 -22.52 10.44 3.34
CA LEU A 147 -23.77 10.96 2.75
C LEU A 147 -24.24 12.36 3.18
N LYS A 148 -23.49 13.12 3.99
CA LYS A 148 -23.93 14.49 4.33
C LYS A 148 -22.92 15.54 3.92
N GLU A 149 -23.41 16.49 3.13
CA GLU A 149 -22.70 17.55 2.40
C GLU A 149 -21.45 18.11 3.10
N ASN A 150 -20.30 18.09 2.40
CA ASN A 150 -19.41 19.24 2.16
C ASN A 150 -18.14 18.82 1.40
N ILE A 151 -17.67 19.71 0.52
CA ILE A 151 -16.79 19.46 -0.65
C ILE A 151 -15.32 19.05 -0.35
N ILE A 152 -14.85 19.02 0.90
CA ILE A 152 -13.44 18.72 1.22
C ILE A 152 -13.22 17.29 1.75
N PHE A 153 -14.28 16.59 2.16
CA PHE A 153 -14.16 15.32 2.89
C PHE A 153 -14.16 14.04 2.05
N TYR A 154 -14.40 14.13 0.74
CA TYR A 154 -14.53 12.98 -0.15
C TYR A 154 -13.21 12.23 -0.44
N ARG A 155 -12.03 12.78 -0.11
CA ARG A 155 -10.75 12.24 -0.63
C ARG A 155 -10.40 10.81 -0.19
N LEU A 156 -10.70 10.40 1.05
CA LEU A 156 -10.24 9.09 1.55
C LEU A 156 -11.04 7.89 0.98
N ALA A 157 -12.37 7.99 0.94
CA ALA A 157 -13.21 6.91 0.42
C ALA A 157 -13.12 6.80 -1.11
N TYR A 158 -12.93 7.93 -1.80
CA TYR A 158 -12.68 7.94 -3.24
C TYR A 158 -11.36 7.26 -3.59
N GLY A 159 -10.32 7.34 -2.74
CA GLY A 159 -9.06 6.64 -2.99
C GLY A 159 -9.22 5.13 -3.16
N GLY A 160 -9.97 4.47 -2.25
CA GLY A 160 -10.26 3.04 -2.33
C GLY A 160 -11.15 2.66 -3.50
N LEU A 161 -12.18 3.46 -3.77
CA LEU A 161 -13.11 3.25 -4.89
C LEU A 161 -12.43 3.48 -6.26
N VAL A 162 -11.65 4.53 -6.40
CA VAL A 162 -10.85 4.82 -7.61
C VAL A 162 -9.86 3.69 -7.85
N VAL A 163 -9.22 3.18 -6.81
CA VAL A 163 -8.34 2.00 -6.93
C VAL A 163 -9.11 0.77 -7.42
N ALA A 164 -10.29 0.49 -6.88
CA ALA A 164 -11.12 -0.63 -7.34
C ALA A 164 -11.61 -0.45 -8.79
N LEU A 165 -11.96 0.77 -9.18
CA LEU A 165 -12.32 1.13 -10.56
C LEU A 165 -11.12 0.95 -11.49
N VAL A 166 -9.93 1.41 -11.12
CA VAL A 166 -8.70 1.20 -11.90
C VAL A 166 -8.41 -0.30 -12.06
N VAL A 167 -8.63 -1.14 -11.05
CA VAL A 167 -8.42 -2.59 -11.21
C VAL A 167 -9.48 -3.25 -12.10
N LYS A 168 -10.70 -2.69 -12.15
CA LYS A 168 -11.75 -3.17 -13.05
C LYS A 168 -11.49 -2.78 -14.50
N TYR A 169 -11.23 -1.49 -14.73
CA TYR A 169 -11.14 -0.90 -16.06
C TYR A 169 -9.72 -0.91 -16.63
N ALA A 170 -8.71 -1.05 -15.79
CA ALA A 170 -7.32 -1.22 -16.14
C ALA A 170 -6.71 -2.45 -15.44
N ASP A 171 -5.42 -2.64 -15.62
CA ASP A 171 -4.69 -3.79 -15.11
C ASP A 171 -3.89 -3.38 -13.89
N ASN A 172 -3.64 -4.32 -12.96
CA ASN A 172 -2.81 -4.01 -11.79
C ASN A 172 -1.40 -3.51 -12.16
N ILE A 173 -0.88 -3.90 -13.33
CA ILE A 173 0.37 -3.37 -13.87
C ILE A 173 0.23 -1.89 -14.21
N LEU A 174 -0.83 -1.50 -14.95
CA LEU A 174 -1.08 -0.10 -15.33
C LEU A 174 -1.34 0.79 -14.10
N LYS A 175 -2.02 0.24 -13.08
CA LYS A 175 -2.18 0.89 -11.77
C LYS A 175 -0.82 1.19 -11.13
N GLY A 176 0.12 0.24 -11.20
CA GLY A 176 1.50 0.42 -10.75
C GLY A 176 2.21 1.56 -11.48
N PHE A 177 2.12 1.59 -12.81
CA PHE A 177 2.67 2.66 -13.66
C PHE A 177 2.05 4.04 -13.35
N ALA A 178 0.73 4.12 -13.19
CA ALA A 178 0.04 5.36 -12.87
C ALA A 178 0.46 5.90 -11.50
N ALA A 179 0.56 5.04 -10.49
CA ALA A 179 1.01 5.43 -9.16
C ALA A 179 2.46 5.92 -9.16
N SER A 180 3.36 5.23 -9.87
CA SER A 180 4.75 5.67 -10.00
C SER A 180 4.90 6.99 -10.75
N LEU A 181 4.14 7.18 -11.83
CA LEU A 181 4.15 8.44 -12.59
C LEU A 181 3.63 9.58 -11.72
N SER A 182 2.59 9.34 -10.92
CA SER A 182 2.08 10.31 -9.96
C SER A 182 3.14 10.70 -8.95
N ILE A 183 3.94 9.76 -8.43
CA ILE A 183 5.03 10.08 -7.49
C ILE A 183 6.07 10.98 -8.15
N VAL A 184 6.53 10.62 -9.36
CA VAL A 184 7.53 11.42 -10.09
C VAL A 184 7.00 12.82 -10.38
N LEU A 185 5.77 12.94 -10.89
CA LEU A 185 5.15 14.23 -11.16
C LEU A 185 4.97 15.06 -9.89
N SER A 186 4.54 14.44 -8.78
CA SER A 186 4.46 15.12 -7.49
C SER A 186 5.83 15.64 -7.06
N SER A 187 6.90 14.86 -7.20
CA SER A 187 8.26 15.32 -6.90
C SER A 187 8.71 16.48 -7.80
N VAL A 188 8.39 16.45 -9.10
CA VAL A 188 8.73 17.54 -10.04
C VAL A 188 7.95 18.82 -9.72
N ILE A 189 6.65 18.70 -9.44
CA ILE A 189 5.81 19.83 -9.06
C ILE A 189 6.26 20.40 -7.72
N SER A 190 6.62 19.56 -6.74
CA SER A 190 7.17 20.01 -5.47
C SER A 190 8.48 20.78 -5.65
N TYR A 191 9.33 20.40 -6.60
CA TYR A 191 10.53 21.16 -6.92
C TYR A 191 10.20 22.52 -7.56
N TRP A 192 9.35 22.54 -8.59
CA TRP A 192 9.09 23.75 -9.37
C TRP A 192 8.15 24.77 -8.71
N LEU A 193 7.22 24.31 -7.86
CA LEU A 193 6.14 25.15 -7.33
C LEU A 193 6.28 25.44 -5.83
N LEU A 194 6.88 24.52 -5.06
CA LEU A 194 6.93 24.59 -3.60
C LEU A 194 8.32 24.91 -3.03
N ASP A 195 9.38 24.90 -3.85
CA ASP A 195 10.81 25.08 -3.44
C ASP A 195 11.31 24.16 -2.30
N ASP A 196 10.49 23.19 -1.89
CA ASP A 196 10.69 22.33 -0.71
C ASP A 196 11.58 21.10 -1.02
N PHE A 197 12.02 20.95 -2.28
CA PHE A 197 12.75 19.78 -2.74
C PHE A 197 13.99 20.14 -3.55
N GLN A 198 15.14 20.39 -2.92
CA GLN A 198 16.40 20.51 -3.67
C GLN A 198 16.88 19.12 -4.15
N PRO A 199 16.92 18.84 -5.48
CA PRO A 199 17.48 17.60 -5.99
C PRO A 199 19.00 17.59 -5.71
N SER A 200 19.47 16.56 -5.01
CA SER A 200 20.89 16.38 -4.74
C SER A 200 21.61 15.99 -6.03
N LEU A 201 22.53 16.85 -6.48
CA LEU A 201 23.65 16.47 -7.33
C LEU A 201 24.84 16.18 -6.41
#